data_AF-A0A935RH30-F1
#
_entry.id   AF-A0A935RH30-F1
#
_cell.length_a   1.000
_cell.length_b   1.000
_cell.length_c   1.000
_cell.angle_alpha   90.00
_cell.angle_beta   90.00
_cell.angle_gamma   90.00
#
_symmetry.space_group_name_H-M   'P 1'
#
loop_
_entity.id
_entity.type
_entity.pdbx_description
1 polymer ?
#
loop_
_entity_poly.entity_id
_entity_poly.type
_entity_poly.pdbx_seq_one_letter_code
_entity_poly.pdbx_strand_id
1 'polypeptide(L)'
;MDDRLDSAPDEEASRGLFASLRSLVDRVLAVLQTRGELLSTELEEEVTRLVGVLVWSFAGVFAAIVGLSFVGVAILLAAPANWRVPVAIIMAVAFLGVAVAGWFSIRRIARAKPRPFDASLGEIDKDLRKLRSKR
;
A
#
# COMPACT_ATOMS: atom_id res chain seq x y z
N MET A 1 2.45 -72.06 16.11
CA MET A 1 2.98 -71.05 17.05
C MET A 1 3.38 -69.87 16.17
N ASP A 2 2.34 -69.30 15.59
CA ASP A 2 2.35 -68.16 14.67
C ASP A 2 2.52 -66.85 15.47
N ASP A 3 2.71 -65.75 14.74
CA ASP A 3 2.89 -64.36 15.21
C ASP A 3 4.28 -63.98 15.73
N ARG A 4 5.26 -63.92 14.83
CA ARG A 4 6.39 -62.99 14.98
C ARG A 4 6.72 -62.26 13.67
N LEU A 5 6.27 -60.99 13.65
CA LEU A 5 6.99 -59.80 13.18
C LEU A 5 6.96 -59.48 11.68
N ASP A 6 5.80 -59.02 11.20
CA ASP A 6 5.66 -58.29 9.92
C ASP A 6 5.32 -56.80 10.12
N SER A 7 5.89 -56.12 11.13
CA SER A 7 5.38 -54.81 11.58
C SER A 7 6.41 -53.66 11.67
N ALA A 8 7.40 -53.58 10.77
CA ALA A 8 8.35 -52.44 10.78
C ALA A 8 8.72 -51.72 9.45
N PRO A 9 8.13 -51.98 8.26
CA PRO A 9 8.41 -51.14 7.08
C PRO A 9 7.79 -49.73 7.16
N ASP A 10 6.60 -49.64 7.76
CA ASP A 10 5.75 -48.44 7.67
C ASP A 10 6.25 -47.30 8.58
N GLU A 11 6.89 -47.63 9.70
CA GLU A 11 7.46 -46.65 10.62
C GLU A 11 8.69 -45.93 10.06
N GLU A 12 9.57 -46.64 9.36
CA GLU A 12 10.79 -46.05 8.78
C GLU A 12 10.47 -45.09 7.62
N ALA A 13 9.50 -45.46 6.77
CA ALA A 13 9.00 -44.60 5.70
C ALA A 13 8.37 -43.31 6.25
N SER A 14 7.55 -43.42 7.31
CA SER A 14 6.91 -42.29 7.97
C SER A 14 7.95 -41.36 8.63
N ARG A 15 8.99 -41.92 9.25
CA ARG A 15 10.10 -41.17 9.84
C ARG A 15 10.92 -40.40 8.80
N GLY A 16 11.15 -40.99 7.62
CA GLY A 16 11.83 -40.34 6.48
C GLY A 16 11.02 -39.20 5.86
N LEU A 17 9.70 -39.37 5.71
CA LEU A 17 8.78 -38.33 5.25
C LEU A 17 8.75 -37.14 6.22
N PHE A 18 8.70 -37.41 7.53
CA PHE A 18 8.71 -36.39 8.57
C PHE A 18 10.02 -35.59 8.58
N ALA A 19 11.16 -36.26 8.39
CA ALA A 19 12.46 -35.62 8.27
C ALA A 19 12.55 -34.71 7.03
N SER A 20 12.02 -35.16 5.89
CA SER A 20 11.99 -34.36 4.66
C SER A 20 11.12 -33.11 4.80
N LEU A 21 9.94 -33.25 5.44
CA LEU A 21 9.03 -32.13 5.73
C LEU A 21 9.68 -31.10 6.67
N ARG A 22 10.40 -31.56 7.69
CA ARG A 22 11.15 -30.70 8.61
C ARG A 22 12.26 -29.94 7.87
N SER A 23 12.98 -30.61 6.98
CA SER A 23 14.03 -29.97 6.18
C SER A 23 13.49 -28.91 5.20
N LEU A 24 12.28 -29.11 4.68
CA LEU A 24 11.59 -28.13 3.83
C LEU A 24 11.15 -26.92 4.64
N VAL A 25 10.61 -27.12 5.84
CA VAL A 25 10.23 -26.05 6.76
C VAL A 25 11.45 -25.20 7.14
N ASP A 26 12.58 -25.84 7.49
CA ASP A 26 13.82 -25.14 7.82
C ASP A 26 14.36 -24.32 6.64
N ARG A 27 14.30 -24.86 5.41
CA ARG A 27 14.69 -24.13 4.20
C ARG A 27 13.77 -22.94 3.91
N VAL A 28 12.46 -23.10 4.08
CA VAL A 28 11.49 -22.00 3.88
C VAL A 28 11.71 -20.91 4.93
N LEU A 29 11.92 -21.28 6.20
CA LEU A 29 12.26 -20.33 7.27
C LEU A 29 13.57 -19.59 7.00
N ALA A 30 14.61 -20.29 6.53
CA ALA A 30 15.89 -19.67 6.18
C ALA A 30 15.76 -18.66 5.01
N VAL A 31 14.95 -18.98 4.00
CA VAL A 31 14.66 -18.09 2.87
C VAL A 31 13.81 -16.90 3.31
N LEU A 32 12.82 -17.10 4.19
CA LEU A 32 12.02 -16.02 4.76
C LEU A 32 12.85 -15.09 5.64
N GLN A 33 13.80 -15.63 6.42
CA GLN A 33 14.66 -14.84 7.28
C GLN A 33 15.56 -13.91 6.45
N THR A 34 16.17 -14.44 5.39
CA THR A 34 17.07 -13.66 4.51
C THR A 34 16.34 -12.70 3.58
N ARG A 35 15.19 -13.11 3.00
CA ARG A 35 14.40 -12.22 2.12
C ARG A 35 13.50 -11.27 2.89
N GLY A 36 13.09 -11.60 4.11
CA GLY A 36 12.31 -10.71 4.97
C GLY A 36 13.12 -9.50 5.39
N GLU A 37 14.40 -9.66 5.69
CA GLU A 37 15.33 -8.56 5.97
C GLU A 37 15.47 -7.64 4.75
N LEU A 38 15.71 -8.21 3.56
CA LEU A 38 15.80 -7.45 2.30
C LEU A 38 14.49 -6.73 1.94
N LEU A 39 13.34 -7.42 2.02
CA LEU A 39 12.02 -6.85 1.76
C LEU A 39 11.70 -5.74 2.76
N SER A 40 12.09 -5.89 4.03
CA SER A 40 11.91 -4.85 5.05
C SER A 40 12.69 -3.59 4.68
N THR A 41 13.96 -3.74 4.29
CA THR A 41 14.79 -2.60 3.86
C THR A 41 14.30 -1.95 2.57
N GLU A 42 13.91 -2.74 1.56
CA GLU A 42 13.39 -2.20 0.29
C GLU A 42 12.03 -1.49 0.48
N LEU A 43 11.13 -2.06 1.32
CA LEU A 43 9.86 -1.42 1.68
C LEU A 43 10.08 -0.11 2.44
N GLU A 44 11.02 -0.08 3.37
CA GLU A 44 11.33 1.13 4.14
C GLU A 44 11.85 2.25 3.23
N GLU A 45 12.70 1.91 2.26
CA GLU A 45 13.22 2.87 1.28
C GLU A 45 12.12 3.41 0.35
N GLU A 46 11.26 2.52 -0.18
CA GLU A 46 10.17 2.91 -1.07
C GLU A 46 9.07 3.72 -0.35
N VAL A 47 8.72 3.33 0.89
CA VAL A 47 7.78 4.09 1.74
C VAL A 47 8.37 5.46 2.06
N THR A 48 9.64 5.54 2.45
CA THR A 48 10.30 6.81 2.77
C THR A 48 10.31 7.74 1.56
N ARG A 49 10.62 7.22 0.37
CA ARG A 49 10.60 7.98 -0.88
C ARG A 49 9.18 8.46 -1.22
N LEU A 50 8.17 7.58 -1.15
CA LEU A 50 6.78 7.95 -1.42
C LEU A 50 6.26 8.99 -0.43
N VAL A 51 6.54 8.81 0.85
CA VAL A 51 6.17 9.76 1.91
C VAL A 51 6.87 11.10 1.67
N GLY A 52 8.16 11.10 1.32
CA GLY A 52 8.89 12.32 0.98
C GLY A 52 8.26 13.06 -0.20
N VAL A 53 7.96 12.35 -1.30
CA VAL A 53 7.28 12.94 -2.46
C VAL A 53 5.88 13.45 -2.08
N LEU A 54 5.13 12.71 -1.27
CA LEU A 54 3.79 13.09 -0.84
C LEU A 54 3.81 14.34 0.05
N VAL A 55 4.74 14.42 1.01
CA VAL A 55 4.92 15.56 1.91
C VAL A 55 5.31 16.81 1.10
N TRP A 56 6.30 16.72 0.22
CA TRP A 56 6.72 17.85 -0.61
C TRP A 56 5.64 18.27 -1.61
N SER A 57 4.90 17.32 -2.18
CA SER A 57 3.77 17.63 -3.06
C SER A 57 2.66 18.36 -2.30
N PHE A 58 2.31 17.88 -1.10
CA PHE A 58 1.32 18.53 -0.24
C PHE A 58 1.78 19.93 0.17
N ALA A 59 3.03 20.08 0.61
CA ALA A 59 3.61 21.36 0.97
C ALA A 59 3.61 22.35 -0.21
N GLY A 60 3.97 21.89 -1.41
CA GLY A 60 3.95 22.70 -2.64
C GLY A 60 2.55 23.18 -3.02
N VAL A 61 1.56 22.27 -3.00
CA VAL A 61 0.15 22.63 -3.27
C VAL A 61 -0.38 23.60 -2.22
N PHE A 62 -0.08 23.36 -0.94
CA PHE A 62 -0.48 24.24 0.15
C PHE A 62 0.12 25.64 -0.02
N ALA A 63 1.43 25.74 -0.25
CA ALA A 63 2.12 27.00 -0.48
C ALA A 63 1.54 27.75 -1.71
N ALA A 64 1.21 27.03 -2.79
CA ALA A 64 0.59 27.61 -3.97
C ALA A 64 -0.81 28.19 -3.68
N ILE A 65 -1.66 27.49 -2.91
CA ILE A 65 -2.98 27.98 -2.50
C ILE A 65 -2.85 29.25 -1.66
N VAL A 66 -1.92 29.26 -0.70
CA VAL A 66 -1.65 30.44 0.14
C VAL A 66 -1.14 31.61 -0.71
N GLY A 67 -0.15 31.38 -1.58
CA GLY A 67 0.38 32.40 -2.48
C GLY A 67 -0.69 32.97 -3.41
N LEU A 68 -1.53 32.12 -4.00
CA LEU A 68 -2.64 32.55 -4.86
C LEU A 68 -3.67 33.38 -4.06
N SER A 69 -3.88 33.04 -2.79
CA SER A 69 -4.78 33.78 -1.90
C SER A 69 -4.25 35.19 -1.64
N PHE A 70 -2.94 35.34 -1.39
CA PHE A 70 -2.30 36.66 -1.25
C PHE A 70 -2.35 37.48 -2.53
N VAL A 71 -2.09 36.87 -3.69
CA VAL A 71 -2.27 37.52 -5.00
C VAL A 71 -3.70 38.02 -5.17
N GLY A 72 -4.67 37.18 -4.81
CA GLY A 72 -6.08 37.53 -4.82
C GLY A 72 -6.42 38.74 -3.95
N VAL A 73 -5.92 38.77 -2.71
CA VAL A 73 -6.07 39.92 -1.81
C VAL A 73 -5.41 41.17 -2.40
N ALA A 74 -4.21 41.05 -2.97
CA ALA A 74 -3.52 42.18 -3.60
C ALA A 74 -4.34 42.77 -4.76
N ILE A 75 -4.91 41.91 -5.61
CA ILE A 75 -5.81 42.34 -6.70
C ILE A 75 -7.04 43.05 -6.12
N LEU A 76 -7.64 42.51 -5.06
CA LEU A 76 -8.82 43.10 -4.43
C LEU A 76 -8.53 44.49 -3.84
N LEU A 77 -7.36 44.67 -3.23
CA LEU A 77 -6.91 45.96 -2.71
C LEU A 77 -6.65 46.98 -3.83
N ALA A 78 -6.07 46.53 -4.95
CA ALA A 78 -5.82 47.36 -6.13
C ALA A 78 -7.10 47.66 -6.93
N ALA A 79 -8.15 46.85 -6.79
CA ALA A 79 -9.38 47.00 -7.55
C ALA A 79 -10.18 48.26 -7.12
N PRO A 80 -10.73 49.01 -8.10
CA PRO A 80 -11.65 50.11 -7.85
C PRO A 80 -12.90 49.63 -7.09
N ALA A 81 -13.53 50.49 -6.28
CA ALA A 81 -14.67 50.13 -5.42
C ALA A 81 -15.81 49.39 -6.16
N ASN A 82 -16.10 49.76 -7.40
CA ASN A 82 -17.13 49.12 -8.23
C ASN A 82 -16.80 47.67 -8.63
N TRP A 83 -15.52 47.31 -8.73
CA TRP A 83 -15.05 46.01 -9.21
C TRP A 83 -14.62 45.05 -8.10
N ARG A 84 -14.56 45.51 -6.83
CA ARG A 84 -14.12 44.66 -5.70
C ARG A 84 -15.00 43.43 -5.50
N VAL A 85 -16.32 43.61 -5.53
CA VAL A 85 -17.29 42.52 -5.32
C VAL A 85 -17.20 41.44 -6.41
N PRO A 86 -17.25 41.75 -7.73
CA PRO A 86 -17.13 40.72 -8.74
C PRO A 86 -15.76 40.01 -8.74
N VAL A 87 -14.66 40.73 -8.46
CA VAL A 87 -13.33 40.12 -8.31
C VAL A 87 -13.31 39.12 -7.15
N ALA A 88 -13.86 39.49 -6.00
CA ALA A 88 -13.95 38.59 -4.84
C ALA A 88 -14.80 37.35 -5.14
N ILE A 89 -15.92 37.49 -5.87
CA ILE A 89 -16.78 36.37 -6.26
C ILE A 89 -16.03 35.42 -7.21
N ILE A 90 -15.37 35.93 -8.25
CA ILE A 90 -14.59 35.11 -9.20
C ILE A 90 -13.51 34.32 -8.46
N MET A 91 -12.81 34.98 -7.53
CA MET A 91 -11.78 34.37 -6.73
C MET A 91 -12.34 33.27 -5.82
N ALA A 92 -13.47 33.53 -5.14
CA ALA A 92 -14.14 32.55 -4.31
C ALA A 92 -14.56 31.31 -5.12
N VAL A 93 -15.15 31.51 -6.31
CA VAL A 93 -15.54 30.42 -7.22
C VAL A 93 -14.31 29.64 -7.69
N ALA A 94 -13.20 30.32 -8.02
CA ALA A 94 -11.97 29.65 -8.43
C ALA A 94 -11.40 28.76 -7.31
N PHE A 95 -11.32 29.26 -6.07
CA PHE A 95 -10.87 28.46 -4.92
C PHE A 95 -11.82 27.30 -4.62
N LEU A 96 -13.14 27.50 -4.70
CA LEU A 96 -14.11 26.42 -4.56
C LEU A 96 -13.93 25.37 -5.65
N GLY A 97 -13.69 25.80 -6.90
CA GLY A 97 -13.44 24.91 -8.02
C GLY A 97 -12.23 24.02 -7.80
N VAL A 98 -11.13 24.56 -7.28
CA VAL A 98 -9.94 23.79 -6.89
C VAL A 98 -10.27 22.80 -5.79
N ALA A 99 -11.02 23.21 -4.75
CA ALA A 99 -11.40 22.32 -3.66
C ALA A 99 -12.28 21.15 -4.15
N VAL A 100 -13.26 21.43 -5.01
CA VAL A 100 -14.14 20.42 -5.61
C VAL A 100 -13.35 19.47 -6.51
N ALA A 101 -12.46 19.98 -7.36
CA ALA A 101 -11.60 19.16 -8.21
C ALA A 101 -10.67 18.26 -7.38
N GLY A 102 -10.10 18.80 -6.29
CA GLY A 102 -9.31 18.04 -5.33
C GLY A 102 -10.12 16.92 -4.68
N TRP A 103 -11.34 17.21 -4.23
CA TRP A 103 -12.25 16.21 -3.67
C TRP A 103 -12.59 15.08 -4.65
N PHE A 104 -12.88 15.41 -5.91
CA PHE A 104 -13.13 14.40 -6.95
C PHE A 104 -11.88 13.58 -7.25
N SER A 105 -10.70 14.20 -7.25
CA SER A 105 -9.44 13.50 -7.46
C SER A 105 -9.17 12.52 -6.33
N ILE A 106 -9.31 12.94 -5.07
CA ILE A 106 -9.20 12.06 -3.89
C ILE A 106 -10.24 10.94 -3.96
N ARG A 107 -11.50 11.25 -4.28
CA ARG A 107 -12.54 10.22 -4.44
C ARG A 107 -12.23 9.24 -5.55
N ARG A 108 -11.70 9.69 -6.69
CA ARG A 108 -11.28 8.81 -7.80
C ARG A 108 -10.15 7.89 -7.34
N ILE A 109 -9.13 8.42 -6.69
CA ILE A 109 -7.99 7.64 -6.18
C ILE A 109 -8.46 6.64 -5.11
N ALA A 110 -9.33 7.06 -4.19
CA ALA A 110 -9.88 6.20 -3.15
C ALA A 110 -10.79 5.10 -3.71
N ARG A 111 -11.58 5.40 -4.76
CA ARG A 111 -12.41 4.40 -5.47
C ARG A 111 -11.61 3.50 -6.40
N ALA A 112 -10.48 3.98 -6.91
CA ALA A 112 -9.58 3.25 -7.79
C ALA A 112 -8.56 2.40 -7.05
N LYS A 113 -8.63 2.26 -5.71
CA LYS A 113 -7.82 1.30 -4.96
C LYS A 113 -8.40 -0.12 -5.06
N PRO A 114 -7.81 -1.05 -5.84
CA PRO A 114 -7.64 -2.41 -5.34
C PRO A 114 -6.68 -2.30 -4.16
N ARG A 115 -7.04 -2.89 -3.02
CA ARG A 115 -6.19 -2.93 -1.84
C ARG A 115 -4.85 -3.57 -2.28
N PRO A 116 -3.71 -2.85 -2.24
CA PRO A 116 -2.45 -3.34 -2.80
C PRO A 116 -1.97 -4.65 -2.14
N PHE A 117 -2.51 -4.96 -0.97
CA PHE A 117 -2.24 -6.19 -0.24
C PHE A 117 -3.34 -7.25 -0.34
N ASP A 118 -4.59 -6.95 -0.72
CA ASP A 118 -5.62 -8.01 -0.81
C ASP A 118 -5.41 -8.92 -2.00
N ALA A 119 -4.89 -8.40 -3.12
CA ALA A 119 -4.57 -9.24 -4.27
C ALA A 119 -3.46 -10.23 -3.91
N SER A 120 -2.39 -9.77 -3.26
CA SER A 120 -1.29 -10.62 -2.79
C SER A 120 -1.69 -11.52 -1.62
N LEU A 121 -2.50 -11.06 -0.66
CA LEU A 121 -3.03 -11.90 0.42
C LEU A 121 -3.99 -12.96 -0.11
N GLY A 122 -4.78 -12.63 -1.14
CA GLY A 122 -5.65 -13.57 -1.84
C GLY A 122 -4.90 -14.62 -2.66
N GLU A 123 -3.75 -14.26 -3.23
CA GLU A 123 -2.82 -15.20 -3.86
C GLU A 123 -2.14 -16.11 -2.85
N ILE A 124 -1.69 -15.58 -1.70
CA ILE A 124 -1.11 -16.37 -0.61
C ILE A 124 -2.15 -17.38 -0.06
N ASP A 125 -3.40 -16.95 0.13
CA ASP A 125 -4.49 -17.81 0.59
C ASP A 125 -4.87 -18.87 -0.46
N LYS A 126 -4.74 -18.57 -1.76
CA LYS A 126 -4.89 -19.56 -2.85
C LYS A 126 -3.77 -20.59 -2.84
N ASP A 127 -2.52 -20.17 -2.61
CA ASP A 127 -1.38 -21.09 -2.54
C ASP A 127 -1.44 -21.96 -1.28
N LEU A 128 -1.87 -21.41 -0.14
CA LEU A 128 -2.17 -22.18 1.07
C LEU A 128 -3.28 -23.21 0.83
N ARG A 129 -4.34 -22.86 0.09
CA ARG A 129 -5.40 -23.81 -0.26
C ARG A 129 -4.91 -24.93 -1.17
N LYS A 130 -4.06 -24.65 -2.16
CA LYS A 130 -3.47 -25.69 -3.02
C LYS A 130 -2.53 -26.62 -2.26
N LEU A 131 -1.76 -26.11 -1.30
CA LEU A 131 -0.92 -26.93 -0.43
C LEU A 131 -1.76 -27.79 0.52
N ARG A 132 -2.91 -27.27 0.99
CA ARG A 132 -3.81 -28.00 1.89
C ARG A 132 -4.70 -29.04 1.17
N SER A 133 -4.96 -28.90 -0.13
CA SER A 133 -5.75 -29.87 -0.91
C SER A 133 -4.93 -31.01 -1.51
N LYS A 134 -3.61 -31.01 -1.35
CA LYS A 134 -2.70 -32.07 -1.84
C LYS A 134 -2.28 -33.05 -0.73
N ARG A 135 -2.99 -33.01 0.40
CA ARG A 135 -2.89 -33.94 1.53
C ARG A 135 -4.19 -34.72 1.61
#